data_AF-A0A2E2G802-F1
#
_entry.id   AF-A0A2E2G802-F1
#
_cell.length_a   1.000
_cell.length_b   1.000
_cell.length_c   1.000
_cell.angle_alpha   90.00
_cell.angle_beta   90.00
_cell.angle_gamma   90.00
#
_symmetry.space_group_name_H-M   'P 1'
#
loop_
_entity.id
_entity.type
_entity.pdbx_description
1 polymer ?
#
loop_
_entity_poly.entity_id
_entity_poly.type
_entity_poly.pdbx_seq_one_letter_code
_entity_poly.pdbx_strand_id
1 'polypeptide(L)'
;MLVRSGEEPILGGALREKAVWVDESTCIGCRYCAHVATNTFVMEPDLGRSRAIRQDGDSTDRIQEAIDTCPVDCIHWVSFESLQSLQHQLIRQNLQARPQG
;
A
#
# COMPACT_ATOMS: atom_id res chain seq x y z
N MET A 1 7.72 23.25 10.47
CA MET A 1 7.99 23.36 9.02
C MET A 1 8.72 22.09 8.65
N LEU A 2 8.04 21.13 7.99
CA LEU A 2 8.67 19.86 7.62
C LEU A 2 9.75 20.14 6.57
N VAL A 3 10.97 19.66 6.83
CA VAL A 3 12.11 19.82 5.94
C VAL A 3 11.88 18.89 4.75
N ARG A 4 11.80 19.46 3.55
CA ARG A 4 11.60 18.71 2.30
C ARG A 4 12.84 17.88 2.00
N SER A 5 12.68 16.55 2.07
CA SER A 5 13.78 15.60 1.82
C SER A 5 14.19 15.53 0.35
N GLY A 6 13.33 15.99 -0.57
CA GLY A 6 13.54 15.86 -2.02
C GLY A 6 13.19 14.49 -2.59
N GLU A 7 12.87 13.53 -1.73
CA GLU A 7 12.40 12.18 -2.07
C GLU A 7 10.87 12.11 -2.20
N GLU A 8 10.17 13.18 -1.79
CA GLU A 8 8.71 13.32 -1.95
C GLU A 8 8.33 13.13 -3.42
N PRO A 9 7.28 12.36 -3.72
CA PRO A 9 6.87 12.14 -5.09
C PRO A 9 6.33 13.48 -5.62
N ILE A 10 6.56 13.76 -6.90
CA ILE A 10 6.06 14.98 -7.57
C ILE A 10 4.54 14.92 -7.81
N LEU A 11 3.78 14.50 -6.81
CA LEU A 11 2.34 14.42 -6.80
C LEU A 11 1.78 15.75 -6.31
N GLY A 12 1.01 16.43 -7.17
CA GLY A 12 0.27 17.62 -6.79
C GLY A 12 -0.97 17.28 -5.94
N GLY A 13 -1.54 18.28 -5.28
CA GLY A 13 -2.85 18.15 -4.63
C GLY A 13 -2.87 17.28 -3.37
N ALA A 14 -3.96 16.53 -3.17
CA ALA A 14 -4.25 15.80 -1.93
C ALA A 14 -3.25 14.67 -1.58
N LEU A 15 -2.44 14.24 -2.56
CA LEU A 15 -1.44 13.18 -2.41
C LEU A 15 -0.02 13.71 -2.16
N ARG A 16 0.16 15.03 -2.07
CA ARG A 16 1.48 15.66 -1.91
C ARG A 16 2.30 15.14 -0.72
N GLU A 17 1.64 14.80 0.37
CA GLU A 17 2.27 14.36 1.62
C GLU A 17 1.82 12.96 2.06
N LYS A 18 0.97 12.31 1.25
CA LYS A 18 0.35 11.03 1.57
C LYS A 18 0.79 9.95 0.61
N ALA A 19 0.84 8.74 1.13
CA ALA A 19 1.00 7.54 0.35
C ALA A 19 0.01 6.48 0.81
N VAL A 20 -0.45 5.64 -0.10
CA VAL A 20 -1.11 4.38 0.22
C VAL A 20 -0.07 3.30 0.50
N TRP A 21 -0.26 2.60 1.60
CA TRP A 21 0.57 1.51 2.09
C TRP A 21 -0.29 0.27 2.33
N VAL A 22 0.24 -0.91 2.03
CA VAL A 22 -0.38 -2.19 2.37
C VAL A 22 0.48 -2.87 3.42
N ASP A 23 -0.10 -3.19 4.57
CA ASP A 23 0.52 -4.07 5.55
C ASP A 23 0.42 -5.53 5.06
N GLU A 24 1.48 -5.97 4.37
CA GLU A 24 1.60 -7.33 3.84
C GLU A 24 1.63 -8.41 4.92
N SER A 25 1.88 -8.06 6.18
CA SER A 25 1.82 -9.04 7.28
C SER A 25 0.39 -9.45 7.61
N THR A 26 -0.52 -8.47 7.58
CA THR A 26 -1.94 -8.68 7.87
C THR A 26 -2.71 -9.13 6.62
N CYS A 27 -2.32 -8.64 5.44
CA CYS A 27 -3.03 -8.90 4.19
C CYS A 27 -3.28 -10.39 3.93
N ILE A 28 -4.52 -10.78 3.65
CA ILE A 28 -4.90 -12.19 3.46
C ILE A 28 -4.93 -12.63 1.99
N GLY A 29 -4.65 -11.73 1.06
CA GLY A 29 -4.63 -12.04 -0.37
C GLY A 29 -6.01 -12.20 -1.02
N CYS A 30 -7.05 -11.50 -0.54
CA CYS A 30 -8.41 -11.57 -1.11
C CYS A 30 -8.56 -10.95 -2.52
N ARG A 31 -7.53 -10.24 -3.00
CA ARG A 31 -7.42 -9.63 -4.34
C ARG A 31 -8.40 -8.51 -4.68
N TYR A 32 -9.33 -8.16 -3.78
CA TYR A 32 -10.33 -7.12 -4.07
C TYR A 32 -9.70 -5.76 -4.44
N CYS A 33 -8.70 -5.31 -3.67
CA CYS A 33 -7.99 -4.06 -3.95
C CYS A 33 -7.32 -4.05 -5.35
N ALA A 34 -6.75 -5.17 -5.77
CA ALA A 34 -6.14 -5.31 -7.09
C ALA A 34 -7.16 -5.32 -8.24
N HIS A 35 -8.45 -5.59 -7.97
CA HIS A 35 -9.52 -5.46 -8.97
C HIS A 35 -10.14 -4.06 -9.00
N VAL A 36 -10.26 -3.39 -7.84
CA VAL A 36 -10.88 -2.05 -7.75
C VAL A 36 -9.94 -0.95 -8.25
N ALA A 37 -8.66 -1.04 -7.92
CA ALA A 37 -7.62 -0.06 -8.28
C ALA A 37 -6.40 -0.79 -8.89
N THR A 38 -6.60 -1.28 -10.12
CA THR A 38 -5.68 -2.17 -10.86
C THR A 38 -4.33 -1.54 -11.17
N ASN A 39 -4.24 -0.20 -11.19
CA ASN A 39 -3.00 0.50 -11.48
C ASN A 39 -2.24 0.86 -10.20
N THR A 40 -2.90 0.74 -9.04
CA THR A 40 -2.37 1.09 -7.72
C THR A 40 -1.86 -0.14 -6.97
N PHE A 41 -2.61 -1.25 -7.00
CA PHE A 41 -2.31 -2.47 -6.24
C PHE A 41 -2.01 -3.67 -7.14
N VAL A 42 -1.04 -4.49 -6.73
CA VAL A 42 -0.72 -5.77 -7.37
C VAL A 42 -0.68 -6.88 -6.32
N MET A 43 -0.97 -8.11 -6.76
CA MET A 43 -0.73 -9.29 -5.94
C MET A 43 0.70 -9.79 -6.17
N GLU A 44 1.47 -9.87 -5.09
CA GLU A 44 2.79 -10.48 -5.05
C GLU A 44 2.63 -12.01 -5.12
N PRO A 45 3.28 -12.68 -6.10
CA PRO A 45 3.03 -14.09 -6.41
C PRO A 45 3.57 -15.07 -5.37
N ASP A 46 4.65 -14.76 -4.66
CA ASP A 46 5.35 -15.73 -3.80
C ASP A 46 4.69 -15.86 -2.42
N LEU A 47 4.26 -14.74 -1.83
CA LEU A 47 3.61 -14.66 -0.52
C LEU A 47 2.08 -14.58 -0.62
N GLY A 48 1.54 -14.30 -1.81
CA GLY A 48 0.11 -14.12 -2.04
C GLY A 48 -0.46 -12.86 -1.38
N ARG A 49 0.34 -11.80 -1.25
CA ARG A 49 -0.02 -10.54 -0.58
C ARG A 49 -0.27 -9.42 -1.57
N SER A 50 -1.08 -8.44 -1.20
CA SER A 50 -1.23 -7.23 -2.00
C SER A 50 -0.10 -6.25 -1.69
N ARG A 51 0.36 -5.49 -2.69
CA ARG A 51 1.36 -4.43 -2.58
C ARG A 51 0.91 -3.20 -3.36
N ALA A 52 1.08 -2.02 -2.77
CA ALA A 52 0.91 -0.76 -3.49
C ALA A 52 2.15 -0.49 -4.36
N ILE A 53 1.97 -0.36 -5.68
CA ILE A 53 3.06 -0.15 -6.65
C ILE A 53 3.10 1.27 -7.21
N ARG A 54 1.97 1.98 -7.16
CA ARG A 54 1.85 3.36 -7.64
C ARG A 54 0.92 4.13 -6.74
N GLN A 55 1.35 5.31 -6.32
CA GLN A 55 0.61 6.17 -5.40
C GLN A 55 -0.51 6.96 -6.10
N ASP A 56 -0.40 7.09 -7.43
CA ASP A 56 -1.29 7.84 -8.32
C ASP A 56 -1.79 6.98 -9.49
N GLY A 57 -1.80 5.66 -9.31
CA GLY A 57 -2.18 4.71 -10.36
C GLY A 57 -3.64 4.87 -10.79
N ASP A 58 -4.52 5.10 -9.81
CA ASP A 58 -5.96 5.31 -9.98
C ASP A 58 -6.41 6.58 -9.25
N SER A 59 -7.69 6.96 -9.41
CA SER A 59 -8.21 8.12 -8.66
C SER A 59 -8.24 7.84 -7.16
N THR A 60 -8.07 8.91 -6.36
CA THR A 60 -8.12 8.82 -4.89
C THR A 60 -9.40 8.13 -4.39
N ASP A 61 -10.54 8.33 -5.08
CA ASP A 61 -11.80 7.68 -4.74
C ASP A 61 -11.74 6.16 -4.90
N ARG A 62 -11.11 5.64 -5.97
CA ARG A 62 -10.94 4.18 -6.14
C ARG A 62 -9.95 3.61 -5.13
N ILE A 63 -8.90 4.35 -4.82
CA ILE A 63 -7.94 3.93 -3.79
C ILE A 63 -8.63 3.90 -2.43
N GLN A 64 -9.47 4.89 -2.13
CA GLN A 64 -10.28 4.92 -0.91
C GLN A 64 -11.29 3.76 -0.85
N GLU A 65 -11.99 3.45 -1.94
CA GLU A 65 -12.89 2.29 -2.05
C GLU A 65 -12.15 0.97 -1.74
N ALA A 66 -10.93 0.81 -2.29
CA ALA A 66 -10.10 -0.36 -2.04
C ALA A 66 -9.65 -0.46 -0.57
N ILE A 67 -9.37 0.68 0.08
CA ILE A 67 -9.07 0.76 1.52
C ILE A 67 -10.29 0.33 2.34
N ASP A 68 -11.44 0.96 2.09
CA ASP A 68 -12.66 0.78 2.89
C ASP A 68 -13.26 -0.63 2.76
N THR A 69 -12.95 -1.33 1.67
CA THR A 69 -13.46 -2.69 1.42
C THR A 69 -12.49 -3.80 1.84
N CYS A 70 -11.32 -3.45 2.38
CA CYS A 70 -10.36 -4.45 2.81
C CYS A 70 -10.89 -5.24 4.02
N PRO A 71 -11.11 -6.57 3.93
CA PRO A 71 -11.78 -7.34 4.99
C PRO A 71 -10.97 -7.50 6.28
N VAL A 72 -9.70 -7.09 6.26
CA VAL A 72 -8.79 -7.15 7.41
C VAL A 72 -8.10 -5.81 7.66
N ASP A 73 -8.64 -4.73 7.10
CA ASP A 73 -8.19 -3.34 7.31
C ASP A 73 -6.66 -3.16 7.13
N CYS A 74 -6.04 -3.86 6.17
CA CYS A 74 -4.59 -3.86 6.01
C CYS A 74 -4.05 -2.81 5.02
N ILE A 75 -4.87 -1.84 4.58
CA ILE A 75 -4.47 -0.82 3.62
C ILE A 75 -4.69 0.55 4.28
N HIS A 76 -3.69 1.42 4.21
CA HIS A 76 -3.70 2.67 4.95
C HIS A 76 -3.15 3.83 4.13
N TRP A 77 -3.76 5.01 4.30
CA TRP A 77 -3.08 6.27 4.01
C TRP A 77 -2.07 6.57 5.10
N VAL A 78 -0.80 6.73 4.73
CA VAL A 78 0.31 7.06 5.61
C VAL A 78 1.00 8.34 5.12
N SER A 79 1.84 8.95 5.96
CA SER A 79 2.73 10.00 5.47
C SER A 79 3.78 9.39 4.55
N PHE A 80 4.07 10.06 3.44
CA PHE A 80 5.06 9.56 2.46
C PHE A 80 6.42 9.30 3.12
N GLU A 81 6.85 10.19 4.03
CA GLU A 81 8.11 10.06 4.79
C GLU A 81 8.19 8.77 5.62
N SER A 82 7.05 8.21 6.04
CA SER A 82 7.01 6.99 6.84
C SER A 82 7.18 5.71 6.02
N LEU A 83 6.99 5.75 4.68
CA LEU A 83 7.02 4.56 3.82
C LEU A 83 8.29 3.74 3.99
N GLN A 84 9.46 4.39 3.98
CA GLN A 84 10.74 3.70 4.12
C GLN A 84 10.84 2.96 5.46
N SER A 85 10.36 3.58 6.54
CA SER A 85 10.38 2.97 7.87
C SER A 85 9.43 1.78 7.99
N LEU A 86 8.23 1.89 7.39
CA LEU A 86 7.24 0.82 7.32
C LEU A 86 7.77 -0.37 6.52
N GLN A 87 8.41 -0.11 5.38
CA GLN A 87 9.05 -1.14 4.56
C GLN A 87 10.17 -1.85 5.33
N HIS A 88 11.04 -1.11 6.04
CA HIS A 88 12.06 -1.72 6.89
C HIS A 88 11.48 -2.55 8.04
N GLN A 89 10.36 -2.12 8.64
CA GLN A 89 9.65 -2.91 9.65
C GLN A 89 9.10 -4.20 9.06
N LEU A 90 8.48 -4.13 7.88
CA LEU A 90 7.95 -5.29 7.17
C LEU A 90 9.03 -6.32 6.85
N ILE A 91 10.18 -5.87 6.33
CA ILE A 91 11.31 -6.75 6.02
C ILE A 91 11.81 -7.48 7.28
N ARG A 92 11.85 -6.79 8.43
CA ARG A 92 12.27 -7.40 9.70
C ARG A 92 11.32 -8.48 10.22
N GLN A 93 10.06 -8.48 9.79
CA GLN A 93 9.06 -9.45 10.23
C GLN A 93 9.23 -10.84 9.58
N ASN A 94 10.17 -11.04 8.64
CA ASN A 94 10.46 -12.33 8.01
C ASN A 94 9.20 -13.09 7.57
N LEU A 95 8.41 -12.45 6.71
CA LEU A 95 7.17 -12.99 6.19
C LEU A 95 7.40 -14.32 5.47
N GLN A 96 6.59 -15.32 5.83
CA GLN A 96 6.57 -16.62 5.17
C GLN A 96 5.34 -16.71 4.26
N ALA A 97 5.44 -17.52 3.20
CA ALA A 97 4.30 -17.84 2.37
C ALA A 97 3.19 -18.46 3.24
N ARG A 98 1.94 -18.03 3.04
CA ARG A 98 0.82 -18.71 3.70
C ARG A 98 0.62 -20.06 3.02
N PRO A 99 0.36 -21.16 3.78
CA PRO A 99 0.04 -22.44 3.18
C PRO A 99 -1.18 -22.25 2.27
N GLN A 100 -1.01 -22.58 0.98
CA GLN A 100 -2.14 -22.69 0.06
C GLN A 100 -2.92 -23.92 0.51
N GLY A 101 -4.09 -23.68 1.11
CA GLY A 101 -5.03 -24.74 1.48
C GLY A 101 -5.59 -25.44 0.26
#